data_AF-A0A1Y3BDS5-F1
#
_entry.id   AF-A0A1Y3BDS5-F1
#
_cell.length_a   1.000
_cell.length_b   1.000
_cell.length_c   1.000
_cell.angle_alpha   90.00
_cell.angle_beta   90.00
_cell.angle_gamma   90.00
#
_symmetry.space_group_name_H-M   'P 1'
#
loop_
_entity.id
_entity.type
_entity.pdbx_description
1 polymer ?
#
loop_
_entity_poly.entity_id
_entity_poly.type
_entity_poly.pdbx_seq_one_letter_code
_entity_poly.pdbx_strand_id
1 'polypeptide(L)'
;MSQIDQDVNDNNNFPNTRKALSNIFNRNNPLFKNGFNDQDVRIIHMINQRITRRSANFVANALWTLMCRINRIDISIAYDGSLICLHPHYRRWVEEKMMEFIRKNGSNKRFRFIHANDGSLYGAAIVAAICYREKRPKVIKKRGKVYEITRF
;
A
#
# COMPACT_ATOMS: atom_id res chain seq x y z
N MET A 1 -5.16 7.83 -7.64
CA MET A 1 -6.48 7.41 -7.13
C MET A 1 -7.14 6.55 -8.20
N SER A 2 -7.65 5.35 -7.87
CA SER A 2 -8.33 4.49 -8.87
C SER A 2 -9.68 5.10 -9.24
N GLN A 3 -9.87 5.44 -10.52
CA GLN A 3 -11.10 6.07 -11.02
C GLN A 3 -12.21 5.03 -11.23
N ILE A 4 -11.87 3.82 -11.67
CA ILE A 4 -12.82 2.73 -11.92
C ILE A 4 -13.50 2.29 -10.61
N ASP A 5 -12.74 2.18 -9.53
CA ASP A 5 -13.25 1.78 -8.21
C ASP A 5 -14.05 2.89 -7.49
N GLN A 6 -14.23 4.07 -8.10
CA GLN A 6 -15.13 5.11 -7.60
C GLN A 6 -16.54 4.99 -8.16
N ASP A 7 -16.75 4.18 -9.20
CA ASP A 7 -18.09 3.98 -9.75
C ASP A 7 -18.95 3.24 -8.72
N VAL A 8 -20.05 3.88 -8.31
CA VAL A 8 -21.07 3.28 -7.41
C VAL A 8 -22.11 2.55 -8.26
N ASN A 9 -22.59 1.41 -7.77
CA ASN A 9 -23.44 0.48 -8.52
C ASN A 9 -24.92 0.91 -8.64
N ASP A 10 -25.24 2.20 -8.48
CA ASP A 10 -26.63 2.64 -8.33
C ASP A 10 -27.40 2.58 -9.66
N ASN A 11 -26.72 2.67 -10.81
CA ASN A 11 -27.36 2.72 -12.14
C ASN A 11 -26.69 1.82 -13.21
N ASN A 12 -25.76 0.93 -12.86
CA ASN A 12 -24.99 0.09 -13.80
C ASN A 12 -24.31 0.86 -14.97
N ASN A 13 -24.11 2.18 -14.82
CA ASN A 13 -23.65 3.05 -15.90
C ASN A 13 -22.11 3.23 -15.92
N PHE A 14 -21.45 3.00 -14.78
CA PHE A 14 -19.99 3.01 -14.59
C PHE A 14 -19.27 4.12 -15.39
N PRO A 15 -19.56 5.40 -15.09
CA PRO A 15 -19.10 6.54 -15.89
C PRO A 15 -17.57 6.67 -15.93
N ASN A 16 -16.87 6.42 -14.82
CA ASN A 16 -15.41 6.49 -14.79
C ASN A 16 -14.78 5.34 -15.57
N THR A 17 -15.38 4.15 -15.49
CA THR A 17 -14.96 3.00 -16.28
C THR A 17 -15.14 3.25 -17.78
N ARG A 18 -16.27 3.83 -18.18
CA ARG A 18 -16.52 4.23 -19.57
C ARG A 18 -15.50 5.24 -20.05
N LYS A 19 -15.18 6.26 -19.24
CA LYS A 19 -14.15 7.26 -19.54
C LYS A 19 -12.77 6.62 -19.70
N ALA A 20 -12.40 5.71 -18.80
CA ALA A 20 -11.14 4.97 -18.89
C ALA A 20 -11.06 4.14 -20.17
N LEU A 21 -12.14 3.44 -20.54
CA LEU A 21 -12.22 2.66 -21.77
C LEU A 21 -12.16 3.54 -23.02
N SER A 22 -12.82 4.70 -23.04
CA SER A 22 -12.70 5.66 -24.14
C SER A 22 -11.28 6.17 -24.35
N ASN A 23 -10.52 6.36 -23.26
CA ASN A 23 -9.12 6.77 -23.35
C ASN A 23 -8.20 5.66 -23.88
N ILE A 24 -8.48 4.40 -23.52
CA ILE A 24 -7.68 3.23 -23.91
C ILE A 24 -8.02 2.81 -25.35
N PHE A 25 -9.31 2.71 -25.67
CA PHE A 25 -9.85 2.28 -26.96
C PHE A 25 -10.12 3.47 -27.86
N ASN A 26 -9.07 4.25 -28.10
CA ASN A 26 -9.14 5.37 -29.03
C ASN A 26 -9.54 4.85 -30.43
N ARG A 27 -10.48 5.52 -31.11
CA ARG A 27 -11.08 5.09 -32.40
C ARG A 27 -10.07 4.85 -33.53
N ASN A 28 -8.84 5.34 -33.35
CA ASN A 28 -7.74 5.16 -34.29
C ASN A 28 -7.07 3.78 -34.20
N ASN A 29 -7.39 2.96 -33.19
CA ASN A 29 -6.84 1.61 -33.08
C ASN A 29 -7.67 0.62 -33.94
N PRO A 30 -7.05 -0.02 -34.96
CA PRO A 30 -7.76 -0.91 -35.88
C PRO A 30 -8.37 -2.14 -35.20
N LEU A 31 -7.90 -2.52 -34.00
CA LEU A 31 -8.47 -3.62 -33.20
C LEU A 31 -9.80 -3.27 -32.52
N PHE A 32 -10.14 -1.98 -32.41
CA PHE A 32 -11.33 -1.50 -31.69
C PHE A 32 -12.25 -0.66 -32.58
N LYS A 33 -12.27 -0.94 -33.90
CA LYS A 33 -13.12 -0.25 -34.89
C LYS A 33 -14.60 -0.18 -34.50
N ASN A 34 -15.09 -1.21 -33.80
CA ASN A 34 -16.50 -1.32 -33.38
C ASN A 34 -16.78 -0.66 -32.01
N GLY A 35 -15.77 -0.05 -31.36
CA GLY A 35 -15.89 0.50 -30.02
C GLY A 35 -16.06 -0.56 -28.94
N PHE A 36 -16.66 -0.18 -27.81
CA PHE A 36 -17.00 -1.05 -26.69
C PHE A 36 -18.49 -0.89 -26.35
N ASN A 37 -19.11 -1.95 -25.84
CA ASN A 37 -20.52 -1.96 -25.42
C ASN A 37 -20.65 -1.87 -23.89
N ASP A 38 -21.88 -1.78 -23.38
CA ASP A 38 -22.13 -1.67 -21.93
C ASP A 38 -21.74 -2.94 -21.15
N GLN A 39 -21.77 -4.11 -21.79
CA GLN A 39 -21.32 -5.36 -21.19
C GLN A 39 -19.80 -5.34 -20.98
N ASP A 40 -19.02 -4.79 -21.91
CA ASP A 40 -17.57 -4.62 -21.78
C ASP A 40 -17.23 -3.73 -20.58
N VAL A 41 -17.96 -2.60 -20.43
CA VAL A 41 -17.81 -1.69 -19.28
C VAL A 41 -18.02 -2.44 -17.96
N ARG A 42 -19.10 -3.22 -17.87
CA ARG A 42 -19.42 -4.01 -16.67
C ARG A 42 -18.36 -5.05 -16.36
N ILE A 43 -17.91 -5.79 -17.39
CA ILE A 43 -16.89 -6.83 -17.24
C ILE A 43 -15.57 -6.21 -16.75
N ILE A 44 -15.14 -5.10 -17.34
CA ILE A 44 -13.90 -4.42 -16.95
C ILE A 44 -13.99 -3.89 -15.52
N HIS A 45 -15.10 -3.24 -15.14
CA HIS A 45 -15.30 -2.80 -13.76
C HIS A 45 -15.23 -3.98 -12.78
N MET A 46 -15.94 -5.08 -13.09
CA MET A 46 -15.93 -6.29 -12.26
C MET A 46 -14.52 -6.88 -12.13
N ILE A 47 -13.78 -7.02 -13.24
CA ILE A 47 -12.43 -7.58 -13.24
C ILE A 47 -11.51 -6.71 -12.39
N ASN A 48 -11.55 -5.39 -12.57
CA ASN A 48 -10.72 -4.45 -11.82
C ASN A 48 -10.98 -4.57 -10.31
N GLN A 49 -12.24 -4.54 -9.89
CA GLN A 49 -12.62 -4.69 -8.49
C GLN A 49 -12.16 -6.05 -7.92
N ARG A 50 -12.33 -7.15 -8.67
CA ARG A 50 -11.92 -8.49 -8.23
C ARG A 50 -10.41 -8.62 -8.07
N ILE A 51 -9.63 -8.09 -9.01
CA ILE A 51 -8.16 -8.11 -8.94
C ILE A 51 -7.70 -7.34 -7.71
N THR A 52 -8.22 -6.13 -7.50
CA THR A 52 -7.83 -5.28 -6.39
C THR A 52 -8.24 -5.86 -5.04
N ARG A 53 -9.48 -6.38 -4.93
CA ARG A 53 -9.96 -7.07 -3.71
C ARG A 53 -9.14 -8.32 -3.41
N ARG A 54 -8.75 -9.10 -4.43
CA ARG A 54 -7.86 -10.26 -4.26
C ARG A 54 -6.48 -9.85 -3.74
N SER A 55 -5.90 -8.78 -4.29
CA SER A 55 -4.63 -8.22 -3.80
C SER A 55 -4.74 -7.80 -2.32
N ALA A 56 -5.81 -7.09 -1.93
CA ALA A 56 -6.03 -6.70 -0.55
C ALA A 56 -6.11 -7.90 0.40
N ASN A 57 -6.84 -8.96 -0.01
CA ASN A 57 -6.92 -10.19 0.77
C ASN A 57 -5.54 -10.86 0.91
N PHE A 58 -4.72 -10.88 -0.13
CA PHE A 58 -3.38 -11.45 -0.07
C PHE A 58 -2.48 -10.70 0.92
N VAL A 59 -2.49 -9.36 0.88
CA VAL A 59 -1.77 -8.52 1.85
C VAL A 59 -2.26 -8.77 3.28
N ALA A 60 -3.58 -8.88 3.49
CA ALA A 60 -4.13 -9.21 4.81
C ALA A 60 -3.63 -10.57 5.34
N ASN A 61 -3.55 -11.60 4.48
CA ASN A 61 -3.00 -12.91 4.89
C ASN A 61 -1.53 -12.81 5.34
N ALA A 62 -0.72 -12.03 4.61
CA ALA A 62 0.68 -11.81 4.95
C ALA A 62 0.82 -11.04 6.28
N LEU A 63 0.04 -9.97 6.46
CA LEU A 63 0.00 -9.20 7.71
C LEU A 63 -0.45 -10.06 8.90
N TRP A 64 -1.49 -10.88 8.72
CA TRP A 64 -1.96 -11.81 9.73
C TRP A 64 -0.85 -12.77 10.17
N THR A 65 -0.12 -13.33 9.22
CA THR A 65 0.99 -14.26 9.50
C THR A 65 2.08 -13.57 10.32
N LEU A 66 2.44 -12.33 9.98
CA LEU A 66 3.38 -11.53 10.79
C LEU A 66 2.84 -11.25 12.19
N MET A 67 1.57 -10.87 12.30
CA MET A 67 0.92 -10.62 13.59
C MET A 67 0.90 -11.85 14.50
N CYS A 68 0.69 -13.05 13.95
CA CYS A 68 0.76 -14.30 14.69
C CYS A 68 2.16 -14.58 15.24
N ARG A 69 3.22 -14.23 14.49
CA ARG A 69 4.61 -14.43 14.94
C ARG A 69 5.08 -13.41 15.96
N ILE A 70 4.55 -12.19 15.93
CA ILE A 70 4.93 -11.15 16.89
C ILE A 70 4.27 -11.44 18.24
N ASN A 71 5.08 -11.62 19.29
CA ASN A 71 4.60 -11.89 20.65
C ASN A 71 4.12 -10.61 21.38
N ARG A 72 3.17 -9.91 20.76
CA ARG A 72 2.48 -8.72 21.29
C ARG A 72 0.99 -8.79 20.99
N ILE A 73 0.20 -8.22 21.90
CA ILE A 73 -1.25 -8.12 21.76
C ILE A 73 -1.61 -6.92 20.88
N ASP A 74 -0.99 -5.77 21.14
CA ASP A 74 -1.21 -4.53 20.39
C ASP A 74 -0.13 -4.32 19.33
N ILE A 75 -0.55 -4.23 18.07
CA ILE A 75 0.35 -4.12 16.92
C ILE A 75 -0.01 -2.89 16.09
N SER A 76 0.95 -1.99 15.90
CA SER A 76 0.81 -0.88 14.96
C SER A 76 1.42 -1.28 13.62
N ILE A 77 0.63 -1.17 12.54
CA ILE A 77 1.06 -1.49 11.19
C ILE A 77 1.27 -0.16 10.44
N ALA A 78 2.53 0.20 10.29
CA ALA A 78 2.92 1.33 9.46
C ALA A 78 2.73 1.00 7.98
N TYR A 79 2.07 1.87 7.21
CA TYR A 79 1.82 1.67 5.78
C TYR A 79 2.20 2.88 4.93
N ASP A 80 2.73 2.58 3.76
CA ASP A 80 3.05 3.54 2.71
C ASP A 80 2.83 2.88 1.34
N GLY A 81 2.68 3.68 0.30
CA GLY A 81 2.45 3.25 -1.07
C GLY A 81 1.14 3.76 -1.64
N SER A 82 1.20 4.22 -2.90
CA SER A 82 0.07 4.88 -3.60
C SER A 82 -1.21 4.04 -3.61
N LEU A 83 -1.12 2.71 -3.71
CA LEU A 83 -2.30 1.85 -3.71
C LEU A 83 -3.07 1.91 -2.39
N ILE A 84 -2.41 1.63 -1.26
CA ILE A 84 -3.09 1.62 0.05
C ILE A 84 -3.48 3.04 0.50
N CYS A 85 -2.74 4.06 0.09
CA CYS A 85 -3.00 5.45 0.44
C CYS A 85 -4.09 6.11 -0.40
N LEU A 86 -4.14 5.82 -1.72
CA LEU A 86 -4.98 6.56 -2.67
C LEU A 86 -6.14 5.74 -3.27
N HIS A 87 -6.22 4.44 -3.00
CA HIS A 87 -7.34 3.65 -3.47
C HIS A 87 -8.54 3.78 -2.52
N PRO A 88 -9.76 4.06 -3.02
CA PRO A 88 -10.91 4.40 -2.17
C PRO A 88 -11.31 3.30 -1.18
N HIS A 89 -11.00 2.04 -1.49
CA HIS A 89 -11.43 0.89 -0.68
C HIS A 89 -10.31 -0.01 -0.17
N TYR A 90 -9.06 0.18 -0.59
CA TYR A 90 -8.03 -0.86 -0.44
C TYR A 90 -7.70 -1.10 1.02
N ARG A 91 -7.42 -0.03 1.76
CA ARG A 91 -7.13 -0.09 3.20
C ARG A 91 -8.28 -0.75 3.97
N ARG A 92 -9.51 -0.30 3.74
CA ARG A 92 -10.73 -0.87 4.34
C ARG A 92 -10.83 -2.36 4.08
N TRP A 93 -10.55 -2.80 2.85
CA TRP A 93 -10.62 -4.21 2.48
C TRP A 93 -9.58 -5.07 3.20
N VAL A 94 -8.35 -4.55 3.38
CA VAL A 94 -7.33 -5.20 4.20
C VAL A 94 -7.79 -5.26 5.67
N GLU A 95 -8.28 -4.16 6.22
CA GLU A 95 -8.79 -4.05 7.60
C GLU A 95 -9.92 -5.06 7.88
N GLU A 96 -10.93 -5.12 7.00
CA GLU A 96 -12.05 -6.08 7.09
C GLU A 96 -11.55 -7.52 7.17
N LYS A 97 -10.60 -7.88 6.29
CA LYS A 97 -10.07 -9.24 6.23
C LYS A 97 -9.24 -9.58 7.47
N MET A 98 -8.47 -8.62 7.98
CA MET A 98 -7.73 -8.77 9.24
C MET A 98 -8.66 -8.95 10.44
N MET A 99 -9.73 -8.16 10.54
CA MET A 99 -10.75 -8.31 11.58
C MET A 99 -11.46 -9.66 11.49
N GLU A 100 -11.72 -10.16 10.27
CA GLU A 100 -12.26 -11.51 10.06
C GLU A 100 -11.34 -12.58 10.66
N PHE A 101 -10.02 -12.48 10.46
CA PHE A 101 -9.07 -13.43 11.04
C PHE A 101 -9.02 -13.38 12.57
N ILE A 102 -9.04 -12.19 13.17
CA ILE A 102 -9.09 -12.04 14.62
C ILE A 102 -10.32 -12.75 15.19
N ARG A 103 -11.50 -12.49 14.62
CA ARG A 103 -12.76 -13.11 15.04
C ARG A 103 -12.75 -14.62 14.86
N LYS A 104 -12.29 -15.12 13.70
CA LYS A 104 -12.28 -16.56 13.38
C LYS A 104 -11.35 -17.37 14.28
N ASN A 105 -10.22 -16.79 14.69
CA ASN A 105 -9.23 -17.48 15.52
C ASN A 105 -9.42 -17.21 17.03
N GLY A 106 -10.44 -16.44 17.43
CA GLY A 106 -10.64 -16.06 18.84
C GLY A 106 -9.43 -15.34 19.45
N SER A 107 -8.67 -14.60 18.63
CA SER A 107 -7.42 -13.99 19.08
C SER A 107 -7.70 -12.69 19.84
N ASN A 108 -7.00 -12.48 20.97
CA ASN A 108 -7.03 -11.19 21.68
C ASN A 108 -6.17 -10.11 21.03
N LYS A 109 -5.49 -10.40 19.91
CA LYS A 109 -4.64 -9.43 19.20
C LYS A 109 -5.47 -8.27 18.66
N ARG A 110 -4.90 -7.06 18.76
CA ARG A 110 -5.45 -5.81 18.23
C ARG A 110 -4.45 -5.18 17.29
N PHE A 111 -4.95 -4.50 16.27
CA PHE A 111 -4.09 -3.75 15.35
C PHE A 111 -4.64 -2.36 15.05
N ARG A 112 -3.74 -1.47 14.63
CA ARG A 112 -4.08 -0.18 14.06
C ARG A 112 -3.16 0.13 12.89
N PHE A 113 -3.70 0.69 11.82
CA PHE A 113 -2.91 1.23 10.72
C PHE A 113 -2.40 2.64 11.04
N ILE A 114 -1.12 2.88 10.77
CA ILE A 114 -0.47 4.19 10.89
C ILE A 114 0.13 4.54 9.53
N HIS A 115 -0.15 5.74 9.02
CA HIS A 115 0.47 6.16 7.77
C HIS A 115 1.95 6.51 8.02
N ALA A 116 2.86 5.89 7.28
CA ALA A 116 4.28 6.16 7.35
C ALA A 116 4.65 7.25 6.33
N ASN A 117 4.74 8.49 6.79
CA ASN A 117 5.25 9.59 5.96
C ASN A 117 6.77 9.47 5.83
N ASP A 118 7.26 9.46 4.59
CA ASP A 118 8.70 9.51 4.26
C ASP A 118 9.57 8.50 5.01
N GLY A 119 9.07 7.27 5.16
CA GLY A 119 9.76 6.21 5.91
C GLY A 119 11.17 5.89 5.38
N SER A 120 11.39 6.09 4.07
CA SER A 120 12.70 5.93 3.43
C SER A 120 13.73 6.97 3.91
N LEU A 121 13.31 8.22 4.11
CA LEU A 121 14.19 9.32 4.52
C LEU A 121 14.55 9.20 6.01
N TYR A 122 13.53 9.20 6.88
CA TYR A 122 13.75 9.14 8.33
C TYR A 122 14.37 7.82 8.75
N GLY A 123 13.95 6.71 8.15
CA GLY A 123 14.51 5.39 8.41
C GLY A 123 16.00 5.34 8.10
N ALA A 124 16.41 5.79 6.91
CA ALA A 124 17.81 5.82 6.51
C ALA A 124 18.66 6.73 7.42
N ALA A 125 18.15 7.92 7.75
CA ALA A 125 18.84 8.86 8.62
C ALA A 125 19.02 8.31 10.05
N ILE A 126 17.98 7.71 10.62
CA ILE A 126 18.03 7.10 11.97
C ILE A 126 19.00 5.92 11.98
N VAL A 127 18.94 5.04 10.98
CA VAL A 127 19.87 3.91 10.86
C VAL A 127 21.31 4.40 10.74
N ALA A 128 21.57 5.41 9.90
CA ALA A 128 22.89 6.01 9.77
C ALA A 128 23.40 6.61 11.09
N ALA A 129 22.55 7.33 11.81
CA ALA A 129 22.89 7.90 13.12
C ALA A 129 23.19 6.82 14.17
N ILE A 130 22.42 5.72 14.20
CA ILE A 130 22.69 4.58 15.09
C ILE A 130 24.02 3.91 14.72
N CYS A 131 24.25 3.61 13.44
CA CYS A 131 25.51 3.02 12.99
C CYS A 131 26.72 3.91 13.33
N TYR A 132 26.58 5.22 13.15
CA TYR A 132 27.59 6.20 13.53
C TYR A 132 27.87 6.16 15.05
N ARG A 133 26.82 6.15 15.89
CA ARG A 133 26.95 6.07 17.35
C ARG A 133 27.64 4.78 17.80
N GLU A 134 27.22 3.63 17.27
CA GLU A 134 27.78 2.31 17.64
C GLU A 134 29.26 2.18 17.24
N LYS A 135 29.67 2.76 16.11
CA LYS A 135 31.07 2.72 15.66
C LYS A 135 32.02 3.60 16.47
N ARG A 136 31.52 4.46 17.38
CA ARG A 136 32.30 5.40 18.22
C ARG A 136 33.47 6.04 17.46
N PRO A 137 33.18 6.93 16.49
CA PRO A 137 34.21 7.52 15.64
C PRO A 137 35.32 8.15 16.48
N LYS A 138 36.57 7.87 16.09
CA LYS A 138 37.72 8.35 16.85
C LYS A 138 37.96 9.81 16.48
N VAL A 139 37.84 10.67 17.49
CA VAL A 139 38.17 12.09 17.37
C VAL A 139 39.66 12.28 17.64
N ILE A 140 40.38 12.87 16.69
CA ILE A 140 41.80 13.19 16.78
C ILE A 140 41.97 14.71 16.75
N LYS A 141 42.61 15.29 17.76
CA LYS A 141 42.96 16.72 17.76
C LYS A 141 44.40 16.91 17.29
N LYS A 142 44.64 17.74 16.27
CA LYS A 142 45.99 18.06 15.78
C LYS A 142 46.06 19.51 15.28
N ARG A 143 47.07 20.27 15.75
CA ARG A 143 47.30 21.69 15.39
C ARG A 143 46.05 22.57 15.53
N GLY A 144 45.34 22.47 16.65
CA GLY A 144 44.12 23.24 16.92
C GLY A 144 42.89 22.81 16.11
N LYS A 145 43.02 21.84 15.19
CA LYS A 145 41.90 21.29 14.40
C LYS A 145 41.46 19.94 14.96
N VAL A 146 40.16 19.69 14.91
CA VAL A 146 39.53 18.43 15.32
C VAL A 146 39.21 17.64 14.06
N TYR A 147 39.72 16.42 13.96
CA TYR A 147 39.46 15.48 12.88
C TYR A 147 38.65 14.33 13.42
N GLU A 148 37.61 13.96 12.71
CA GLU A 148 36.83 12.78 13.03
C GLU A 148 37.12 11.70 12.00
N ILE A 149 37.58 10.54 12.47
CA ILE A 149 37.83 9.38 11.60
C ILE A 149 36.70 8.39 11.80
N THR A 150 35.70 8.50 10.93
CA THR A 150 34.61 7.53 10.81
C THR A 150 35.06 6.41 9.87
N ARG A 151 35.18 5.18 10.38
CA ARG A 151 35.42 4.00 9.51
C ARG A 151 34.09 3.56 8.93
N PHE A 152 33.85 3.80 7.64
CA PHE A 152 32.71 3.22 6.92
C PHE A 152 32.93 1.73 6.67
#